data_AF-A0A2V9AG82-F1
#
_entry.id   AF-A0A2V9AG82-F1
#
_cell.length_a   1.000
_cell.length_b   1.000
_cell.length_c   1.000
_cell.angle_alpha   90.00
_cell.angle_beta   90.00
_cell.angle_gamma   90.00
#
_symmetry.space_group_name_H-M   'P 1'
#
loop_
_entity.id
_entity.type
_entity.pdbx_description
1 polymer ?
#
loop_
_entity_poly.entity_id
_entity_poly.type
_entity_poly.pdbx_seq_one_letter_code
_entity_poly.pdbx_strand_id
1 'polypeptide(L)'
;MAKDVIHMSEAEATSDFASLMARVREGAEVIIEKDARPVAVVRPAEPHVRLLSESLRLAKEHGSTATLDGDFARDLEEIINSHREPLNPPAWD
;
A
#
# COMPACT_ATOMS: atom_id res chain seq x y z
N MET A 1 11.76 -10.41 1.66
CA MET A 1 12.91 -9.83 0.94
C MET A 1 13.66 -8.97 1.93
N ALA A 2 14.99 -9.04 1.99
CA ALA A 2 15.75 -8.15 2.86
C ALA A 2 15.46 -6.71 2.41
N LYS A 3 15.09 -5.83 3.36
CA LYS A 3 14.92 -4.40 3.07
C LYS A 3 16.30 -3.88 2.68
N ASP A 4 16.41 -3.22 1.52
CA ASP A 4 17.63 -2.53 1.15
C ASP A 4 17.78 -1.32 2.07
N VAL A 5 18.81 -1.33 2.94
CA VAL A 5 19.04 -0.30 3.95
C VAL A 5 20.25 0.52 3.54
N ILE A 6 20.02 1.81 3.31
CA ILE A 6 21.04 2.76 2.85
C ILE A 6 21.31 3.75 3.98
N HIS A 7 22.57 3.89 4.35
CA HIS A 7 23.02 4.91 5.30
C HIS A 7 23.55 6.11 4.53
N MET A 8 23.15 7.31 4.94
CA MET A 8 23.67 8.56 4.38
C MET A 8 23.78 9.65 5.44
N SER A 9 24.70 10.59 5.25
CA SER A 9 24.83 11.71 6.17
C SER A 9 23.71 12.74 6.01
N GLU A 10 23.47 13.52 7.07
CA GLU A 10 22.57 14.68 7.07
C GLU A 10 22.97 15.69 5.97
N ALA A 11 24.27 15.85 5.73
CA ALA A 11 24.80 16.73 4.68
C ALA A 11 24.44 16.22 3.28
N GLU A 12 24.63 14.93 3.01
CA GLU A 12 24.27 14.31 1.73
C GLU A 12 22.76 14.38 1.49
N ALA A 13 21.96 14.04 2.51
CA ALA A 13 20.49 14.10 2.44
C ALA A 13 19.97 15.51 2.13
N THR A 14 20.65 16.54 2.64
CA THR A 14 20.31 17.94 2.38
C THR A 14 20.74 18.38 0.98
N SER A 15 21.92 17.95 0.54
CA SER A 15 22.48 18.35 -0.76
C SER A 15 21.78 17.70 -1.96
N ASP A 16 21.24 16.48 -1.79
CA ASP A 16 20.60 15.73 -2.86
C ASP A 16 19.38 14.93 -2.35
N PHE A 17 18.39 15.68 -1.88
CA PHE A 17 17.13 15.10 -1.42
C PHE A 17 16.36 14.39 -2.55
N ALA A 18 16.56 14.80 -3.81
CA ALA A 18 15.89 14.18 -4.96
C ALA A 18 16.35 12.73 -5.17
N SER A 19 17.66 12.49 -5.14
CA SER A 19 18.24 11.16 -5.24
C SER A 19 17.94 10.26 -4.04
N LEU A 20 17.80 10.85 -2.84
CA LEU A 20 17.28 10.15 -1.66
C LEU A 20 15.87 9.63 -1.94
N MET A 21 14.98 10.50 -2.39
CA MET A 21 13.58 10.14 -2.67
C MET A 21 13.43 9.16 -3.84
N ALA A 22 14.34 9.14 -4.81
CA ALA A 22 14.36 8.13 -5.87
C ALA A 22 14.58 6.72 -5.29
N ARG A 23 15.59 6.55 -4.42
CA ARG A 23 15.87 5.28 -3.73
C ARG A 23 14.71 4.82 -2.86
N VAL A 24 14.08 5.75 -2.14
CA VAL A 24 12.88 5.47 -1.33
C VAL A 24 11.73 4.98 -2.20
N ARG A 25 11.52 5.54 -3.40
CA ARG A 25 10.46 5.06 -4.32
C ARG A 25 10.76 3.68 -4.90
N GLU A 26 12.03 3.30 -5.01
CA GLU A 26 12.47 1.97 -5.45
C GLU A 26 12.35 0.91 -4.34
N GLY A 27 12.02 1.31 -3.11
CA GLY A 27 11.79 0.38 -2.00
C GLY A 27 12.82 0.44 -0.87
N ALA A 28 13.86 1.29 -0.99
CA ALA A 28 14.93 1.36 -0.01
C ALA A 28 14.52 2.12 1.26
N GLU A 29 14.98 1.64 2.41
CA GLU A 29 14.95 2.37 3.68
C GLU A 29 16.24 3.17 3.83
N VAL A 30 16.11 4.48 3.97
CA VAL A 30 17.25 5.40 4.10
C VAL A 30 17.36 5.86 5.55
N ILE A 31 18.49 5.57 6.19
CA ILE A 31 18.86 6.04 7.52
C ILE A 31 19.74 7.28 7.34
N ILE A 32 19.25 8.42 7.80
CA ILE A 32 19.99 9.69 7.78
C ILE A 32 20.74 9.82 9.11
N GLU A 33 22.04 10.07 9.04
CA GLU A 33 22.94 10.12 10.19
C GLU A 33 23.63 11.47 10.36
N LYS A 34 23.82 11.88 11.61
CA LYS A 34 24.69 13.00 12.00
C LYS A 34 25.70 12.49 13.01
N ASP A 35 27.00 12.66 12.73
CA ASP A 35 28.08 12.17 13.59
C ASP A 35 27.95 10.66 13.91
N ALA A 36 27.69 9.84 12.89
CA ALA A 36 27.46 8.39 12.98
C ALA A 36 26.29 7.99 13.91
N ARG A 37 25.37 8.91 14.19
CA ARG A 37 24.14 8.65 14.95
C ARG A 37 22.92 8.83 14.03
N PRO A 38 22.03 7.83 13.93
CA PRO A 38 20.77 7.97 13.20
C PRO A 38 19.93 9.12 13.77
N VAL A 39 19.50 10.04 12.90
CA VAL A 39 18.64 11.18 13.26
C VAL A 39 17.26 11.10 12.58
N ALA A 40 17.16 10.41 11.45
CA ALA A 40 15.89 10.19 10.76
C ALA A 40 15.93 8.88 9.96
N VAL A 41 14.74 8.33 9.71
CA VAL A 41 14.55 7.19 8.80
C VAL A 41 13.48 7.57 7.79
N VAL A 42 13.80 7.47 6.50
CA VAL A 42 12.88 7.67 5.39
C VAL A 42 12.71 6.34 4.69
N ARG A 43 11.46 5.88 4.56
CA ARG A 43 11.13 4.60 3.93
C ARG A 43 9.94 4.78 3.01
N PRO A 44 9.70 3.87 2.05
CA PRO A 44 8.50 3.92 1.25
C PRO A 44 7.30 4.00 2.19
N ALA A 45 6.30 4.79 1.83
CA ALA A 45 5.00 4.66 2.45
C ALA A 45 4.50 3.26 2.07
N GLU A 46 4.73 2.26 2.94
CA GLU A 46 4.02 0.99 2.83
C GLU A 46 2.54 1.37 2.72
N PRO A 47 1.82 0.94 1.67
CA PRO A 47 0.39 1.19 1.62
C PRO A 47 -0.16 0.72 2.96
N HIS A 48 -0.99 1.55 3.59
CA HIS A 48 -1.62 1.19 4.85
C HIS A 48 -2.63 0.07 4.58
N VAL A 49 -2.12 -1.13 4.36
CA VAL A 49 -2.92 -2.33 4.14
C VAL A 49 -3.29 -2.83 5.52
N ARG A 50 -4.50 -2.46 5.94
CA ARG A 50 -5.12 -3.08 7.09
C ARG A 50 -5.21 -4.58 6.82
N LEU A 51 -4.66 -5.40 7.72
CA LEU A 51 -4.77 -6.84 7.60
C LEU A 51 -6.26 -7.23 7.60
N LEU A 52 -6.63 -8.24 6.82
CA LEU A 52 -8.00 -8.76 6.84
C LEU A 52 -8.42 -9.15 8.27
N SER A 53 -7.50 -9.72 9.05
CA SER A 53 -7.71 -10.03 10.47
C SER A 53 -8.03 -8.80 11.33
N GLU A 54 -7.35 -7.68 11.08
CA GLU A 54 -7.61 -6.41 11.76
C GLU A 54 -8.98 -5.83 11.35
N SER A 55 -9.31 -5.87 10.06
CA SER A 55 -10.64 -5.48 9.55
C SER A 55 -11.76 -6.30 10.18
N LEU A 56 -11.59 -7.62 10.29
CA LEU A 56 -12.56 -8.53 10.92
C LEU A 56 -12.70 -8.24 12.42
N ARG A 57 -11.59 -7.96 13.11
CA ARG A 57 -11.60 -7.57 14.52
C ARG A 57 -12.39 -6.29 14.73
N LEU A 58 -12.12 -5.25 13.95
CA LEU A 58 -12.86 -3.97 14.03
C LEU A 58 -14.34 -4.16 13.72
N ALA A 59 -14.69 -4.95 12.70
CA ALA A 59 -16.08 -5.26 12.39
C ALA A 59 -16.80 -5.91 13.59
N LYS A 60 -16.12 -6.82 14.29
CA LYS A 60 -16.64 -7.45 15.51
C LYS A 60 -16.76 -6.47 16.68
N GLU A 61 -15.73 -5.65 16.92
CA GLU A 61 -15.72 -4.62 17.98
C GLU A 61 -16.84 -3.59 17.78
N HIS A 62 -17.14 -3.23 16.52
CA HIS A 62 -18.24 -2.33 16.17
C HIS A 62 -19.62 -3.01 16.08
N GLY A 63 -19.73 -4.30 16.41
CA GLY A 63 -21.00 -5.02 16.42
C GLY A 63 -21.62 -5.20 15.03
N SER A 64 -20.79 -5.37 13.99
CA SER A 64 -21.26 -5.55 12.61
C SER A 64 -22.22 -6.74 12.50
N THR A 65 -23.34 -6.51 11.82
CA THR A 65 -24.34 -7.53 11.48
C THR A 65 -24.18 -8.06 10.06
N ALA A 66 -23.05 -7.76 9.40
CA ALA A 66 -22.79 -8.23 8.05
C ALA A 66 -22.69 -9.75 8.02
N THR A 67 -23.56 -10.40 7.26
CA THR A 67 -23.57 -11.84 7.03
C THR A 67 -23.12 -12.14 5.61
N LEU A 68 -22.58 -13.34 5.39
CA LEU A 68 -22.35 -13.83 4.04
C LEU A 68 -23.70 -13.97 3.34
N ASP A 69 -23.83 -13.37 2.17
CA ASP A 69 -24.96 -13.60 1.29
C ASP A 69 -24.77 -14.95 0.59
N GLY A 70 -25.68 -15.89 0.88
CA GLY A 70 -25.61 -17.25 0.37
C GLY A 70 -25.94 -17.37 -1.12
N ASP A 71 -26.63 -16.38 -1.69
CA ASP A 71 -27.01 -16.36 -3.11
C ASP A 71 -26.04 -15.53 -3.96
N PHE A 72 -25.19 -14.70 -3.33
CA PHE A 72 -24.22 -13.83 -4.02
C PHE A 72 -23.44 -14.50 -5.15
N ALA A 73 -22.93 -15.72 -4.93
CA ALA A 73 -22.17 -16.43 -5.95
C ALA A 73 -23.02 -16.79 -7.18
N ARG A 74 -24.28 -17.18 -6.95
CA ARG A 74 -25.24 -17.52 -8.02
C ARG A 74 -25.65 -16.27 -8.77
N ASP A 75 -25.97 -15.20 -8.05
CA ASP A 75 -26.38 -13.92 -8.65
C ASP A 75 -25.26 -13.34 -9.50
N LEU A 76 -24.01 -13.42 -9.03
CA LEU A 76 -22.84 -12.98 -9.79
C LEU A 76 -22.62 -13.82 -11.06
N GLU A 77 -22.80 -15.14 -10.98
CA GLU A 77 -22.73 -16.02 -12.14
C GLU A 77 -23.82 -15.68 -13.16
N GLU A 78 -25.04 -15.42 -12.72
CA GLU A 78 -26.15 -15.00 -13.59
C GLU A 78 -25.86 -13.65 -14.28
N ILE A 79 -25.34 -12.66 -13.53
CA ILE A 79 -24.96 -11.35 -14.08
C ILE A 79 -23.86 -11.50 -15.14
N ILE A 80 -22.81 -12.26 -14.84
CA ILE A 80 -21.70 -12.51 -15.79
C ILE A 80 -22.20 -13.23 -17.04
N ASN A 81 -23.12 -14.19 -16.89
CA ASN A 81 -23.66 -14.94 -18.01
C ASN A 81 -24.62 -14.10 -18.88
N SER A 82 -25.34 -13.15 -18.27
CA SER A 82 -26.30 -12.28 -18.95
C SER A 82 -25.66 -11.07 -19.65
N HIS A 83 -24.49 -10.61 -19.20
CA HIS A 83 -23.83 -9.40 -19.72
C HIS A 83 -22.42 -9.70 -20.25
N ARG A 84 -22.32 -10.56 -21.27
CA ARG A 84 -21.03 -10.92 -21.93
C ARG A 84 -20.67 -10.02 -23.11
N GLU A 85 -21.47 -9.01 -23.38
CA GLU A 85 -21.20 -8.02 -24.41
C GLU A 85 -19.83 -7.34 -24.20
N PRO A 86 -19.12 -6.99 -25.29
CA PRO A 86 -17.86 -6.26 -25.20
C PRO A 86 -18.03 -4.93 -24.45
N LEU A 87 -17.18 -4.70 -23.45
CA LEU A 87 -17.10 -3.40 -22.79
C LEU A 87 -16.64 -2.36 -23.80
N ASN A 88 -17.43 -1.30 -24.00
CA ASN A 88 -17.05 -0.14 -24.79
C ASN A 88 -16.79 1.03 -23.82
N PRO A 89 -15.61 1.08 -23.18
CA PRO A 89 -15.35 2.08 -22.17
C PRO A 89 -15.36 3.48 -22.79
N PRO A 90 -15.76 4.52 -22.02
CA PRO A 90 -15.63 5.89 -22.49
C PRO A 90 -14.17 6.19 -22.83
N ALA A 91 -13.92 7.08 -23.79
CA ALA A 91 -12.59 7.66 -23.94
C ALA A 91 -12.31 8.49 -22.68
N TRP A 92 -11.22 8.18 -21.99
CA TRP A 92 -10.74 9.02 -20.89
C TRP A 92 -9.97 10.16 -21.55
N ASP A 93 -10.38 11.40 -21.28
CA ASP A 93 -9.66 12.62 -21.69
C ASP A 93 -8.53 12.92 -20.66
#